data_AF-A0AB35M305-F1
#
_entry.id   AF-A0AB35M305-F1
#
_cell.length_a   1.000
_cell.length_b   1.000
_cell.length_c   1.000
_cell.angle_alpha   90.00
_cell.angle_beta   90.00
_cell.angle_gamma   90.00
#
_symmetry.space_group_name_H-M   'P 1'
#
loop_
_entity.id
_entity.type
_entity.pdbx_description
1 polymer ?
#
loop_
_entity_poly.entity_id
_entity_poly.type
_entity_poly.pdbx_seq_one_letter_code
_entity_poly.pdbx_strand_id
1 'polypeptide(L)'
;MNAYINPSAQPLLAKHQLDSFDKLWNLSLEAVDQPNTERGGYSTVSRLELDGQAFYLKRQRNHLTRSLCHPLGEPTFAREMRNILHYKKVGIPGLV
;
A
#
# COMPACT_ATOMS: atom_id res chain seq x y z
N MET A 1 -4.15 -14.97 -4.68
CA MET A 1 -3.71 -13.58 -4.43
C MET A 1 -2.24 -13.53 -4.80
N ASN A 2 -1.83 -12.71 -5.77
CA ASN A 2 -0.42 -12.65 -6.17
C ASN A 2 0.28 -11.60 -5.29
N ALA A 3 1.05 -12.07 -4.31
CA ALA A 3 1.88 -11.19 -3.49
C ALA A 3 3.14 -10.80 -4.26
N TYR A 4 3.47 -9.52 -4.24
CA TYR A 4 4.73 -8.99 -4.76
C TYR A 4 5.48 -8.32 -3.62
N ILE A 5 6.75 -8.66 -3.45
CA ILE A 5 7.67 -7.99 -2.54
C ILE A 5 8.84 -7.50 -3.39
N ASN A 6 9.21 -6.23 -3.23
CA ASN A 6 10.37 -5.69 -3.94
C ASN A 6 11.64 -6.44 -3.46
N PRO A 7 12.47 -7.00 -4.37
CA PRO A 7 13.68 -7.72 -4.01
C PRO A 7 14.64 -6.94 -3.09
N SER A 8 14.67 -5.60 -3.19
CA SER A 8 15.51 -4.78 -2.31
C SER A 8 15.01 -4.73 -0.86
N ALA A 9 13.69 -4.82 -0.65
CA ALA A 9 13.06 -4.79 0.67
C ALA A 9 12.93 -6.19 1.29
N GLN A 10 12.93 -7.24 0.46
CA GLN A 10 12.69 -8.62 0.90
C GLN A 10 13.63 -9.10 2.03
N PRO A 11 14.97 -8.88 1.99
CA PRO A 11 15.85 -9.34 3.06
C PRO A 11 15.55 -8.67 4.41
N LEU A 12 15.27 -7.35 4.38
CA LEU A 12 14.95 -6.58 5.58
C LEU A 12 13.60 -7.01 6.17
N LEU A 13 12.57 -7.16 5.33
CA LEU A 13 11.26 -7.64 5.77
C LEU A 13 11.34 -9.07 6.31
N ALA A 14 12.08 -9.97 5.66
CA ALA A 14 12.26 -11.35 6.13
C ALA A 14 12.98 -11.41 7.48
N LYS A 15 14.04 -10.62 7.68
CA LYS A 15 14.75 -10.49 8.96
C LYS A 15 13.81 -10.14 10.12
N HIS A 16 12.85 -9.25 9.86
CA HIS A 16 11.85 -8.80 10.83
C HIS A 16 10.56 -9.64 10.82
N GLN A 17 10.52 -10.74 10.07
CA GLN A 17 9.34 -11.62 9.94
C GLN A 17 8.10 -10.84 9.43
N LEU A 18 8.28 -9.96 8.44
CA LEU A 18 7.24 -9.15 7.81
C LEU A 18 7.15 -9.41 6.29
N ASP A 19 7.52 -10.62 5.87
CA ASP A 19 7.64 -11.08 4.48
C ASP A 19 6.36 -11.72 3.92
N SER A 20 5.20 -11.48 4.55
CA SER A 20 3.92 -11.95 4.03
C SER A 20 2.81 -10.93 4.21
N PHE A 21 1.77 -11.04 3.37
CA PHE A 21 0.59 -10.19 3.45
C PHE A 21 -0.03 -10.23 4.84
N ASP A 22 -0.28 -11.43 5.38
CA ASP A 22 -0.95 -11.59 6.67
C ASP A 22 -0.15 -10.98 7.82
N LYS A 23 1.18 -11.09 7.79
CA LYS A 23 2.04 -10.50 8.83
C LYS A 23 1.98 -8.97 8.78
N LEU A 24 2.07 -8.37 7.60
CA LEU A 24 1.93 -6.92 7.43
C LEU A 24 0.51 -6.41 7.74
N TRP A 25 -0.51 -7.18 7.37
CA TRP A 25 -1.90 -6.84 7.60
C TRP A 25 -2.25 -6.79 9.10
N ASN A 26 -1.79 -7.79 9.86
CA ASN A 26 -2.07 -7.93 11.27
C ASN A 26 -1.08 -7.19 12.19
N LEU A 27 -0.01 -6.60 11.65
CA LEU A 27 0.96 -5.84 12.43
C LEU A 27 0.29 -4.66 13.14
N SER A 28 0.36 -4.62 14.48
CA SER A 28 -0.17 -3.49 15.25
C SER A 28 0.76 -2.29 15.12
N LEU A 29 0.27 -1.22 14.49
CA LEU A 29 0.96 0.07 14.38
C LEU A 29 -0.06 1.19 14.56
N GLU A 30 0.38 2.29 15.16
CA GLU A 30 -0.42 3.51 15.18
C GLU A 30 -0.57 4.07 13.77
N ALA A 31 -1.77 4.53 13.45
CA ALA A 31 -2.02 5.21 12.19
C ALA A 31 -1.42 6.63 12.27
N VAL A 32 -0.79 7.07 11.19
CA VAL A 32 -0.23 8.44 11.13
C VAL A 32 -1.31 9.51 11.07
N ASP A 33 -2.53 9.11 10.69
CA ASP A 33 -3.72 9.96 10.61
C ASP A 33 -4.97 9.10 10.87
N GLN A 34 -6.12 9.76 11.05
CA GLN A 34 -7.41 9.08 11.18
C GLN A 34 -7.67 8.16 9.97
N PRO A 35 -8.22 6.94 10.19
CA PRO A 35 -8.63 6.08 9.10
C PRO A 35 -9.56 6.80 8.12
N ASN A 36 -9.21 6.81 6.83
CA ASN A 36 -10.09 7.35 5.81
C ASN A 36 -11.20 6.34 5.54
N THR A 37 -12.39 6.58 6.10
CA THR A 37 -13.60 5.75 5.96
C THR A 37 -14.55 6.35 4.93
N GLU A 38 -14.21 6.22 3.66
CA GLU A 38 -15.06 6.66 2.55
C GLU A 38 -15.37 5.50 1.58
N ARG A 39 -16.31 5.75 0.66
CA ARG A 39 -16.57 4.89 -0.51
C ARG A 39 -16.91 3.42 -0.18
N GLY A 40 -17.51 3.19 0.98
CA GLY A 40 -17.94 1.86 1.42
C GLY A 40 -16.82 0.99 2.02
N GLY A 41 -15.66 1.58 2.31
CA GLY A 41 -14.52 0.88 2.88
C GLY A 41 -13.69 1.77 3.79
N TYR A 42 -12.46 1.33 4.07
CA TYR A 42 -11.49 2.15 4.79
C TYR A 42 -10.10 2.02 4.17
N SER A 43 -9.28 3.04 4.42
CA SER A 43 -7.84 2.94 4.28
C SER A 43 -7.13 3.57 5.49
N THR A 44 -6.00 2.98 5.88
CA THR A 44 -5.14 3.50 6.94
C THR A 44 -3.70 3.54 6.45
N VAL A 45 -2.92 4.48 6.98
CA VAL A 45 -1.48 4.56 6.76
C VAL A 45 -0.81 4.56 8.12
N SER A 46 0.21 3.72 8.28
CA SER A 46 1.05 3.65 9.47
C SER A 46 2.51 3.82 9.08
N ARG A 47 3.34 4.34 9.99
CA ARG A 47 4.78 4.42 9.81
C ARG A 47 5.44 3.20 10.44
N LEU A 48 6.30 2.53 9.69
CA LEU A 48 7.06 1.36 10.10
C LEU A 48 8.54 1.67 9.96
N GLU A 49 9.31 1.59 11.05
CA GLU A 49 10.77 1.75 11.01
C GLU A 49 11.44 0.40 11.26
N LEU A 50 12.33 0.00 10.35
CA LEU A 50 13.12 -1.23 10.44
C LEU A 50 14.59 -0.90 10.18
N ASP A 51 15.47 -1.16 11.14
CA ASP A 51 16.92 -0.95 11.03
C ASP A 51 17.32 0.44 10.47
N GLY A 52 16.60 1.49 10.87
CA GLY A 52 16.83 2.87 10.41
C GLY A 52 16.20 3.21 9.06
N GLN A 53 15.55 2.27 8.39
CA GLN A 53 14.77 2.49 7.17
C GLN A 53 13.29 2.67 7.50
N ALA A 54 12.68 3.74 7.01
CA ALA A 54 11.25 4.02 7.20
C ALA A 54 10.41 3.56 6.00
N PHE A 55 9.28 2.93 6.30
CA PHE A 55 8.25 2.51 5.37
C PHE A 55 6.92 3.14 5.76
N TYR A 56 6.10 3.45 4.75
CA TYR A 56 4.69 3.75 4.96
C TYR A 56 3.85 2.54 4.59
N LEU A 57 3.21 1.95 5.60
CA LEU A 57 2.34 0.80 5.43
C LEU A 57 0.91 1.28 5.23
N LYS A 58 0.44 1.19 3.98
CA LYS A 58 -0.95 1.48 3.62
C LYS A 58 -1.79 0.21 3.60
N ARG A 59 -2.91 0.22 4.33
CA ARG A 59 -3.90 -0.87 4.34
C ARG A 59 -5.22 -0.37 3.80
N GLN A 60 -5.92 -1.20 3.04
CA GLN A 60 -7.18 -0.81 2.41
C GLN A 60 -8.14 -2.00 2.35
N ARG A 61 -9.41 -1.78 2.71
CA ARG A 61 -10.49 -2.78 2.61
C ARG A 61 -11.72 -2.15 1.99
N ASN A 62 -12.33 -2.81 1.00
CA ASN A 62 -13.60 -2.42 0.34
C ASN A 62 -13.68 -0.98 -0.17
N HIS A 63 -12.55 -0.29 -0.32
CA HIS A 63 -12.52 1.10 -0.71
C HIS A 63 -12.41 1.21 -2.24
N LEU A 64 -13.56 1.40 -2.89
CA LEU A 64 -13.69 1.41 -4.35
C LEU A 64 -13.82 2.84 -4.89
N THR A 65 -13.19 3.12 -6.02
CA THR A 65 -13.37 4.38 -6.75
C THR A 65 -14.14 4.10 -8.04
N ARG A 66 -15.22 4.85 -8.27
CA ARG A 66 -15.99 4.80 -9.52
C ARG A 66 -15.56 5.93 -10.44
N SER A 67 -15.44 5.63 -11.73
CA SER A 67 -15.16 6.59 -12.80
C SER A 67 -15.86 6.15 -14.08
N LEU A 68 -15.89 6.99 -15.12
CA LEU A 68 -16.50 6.61 -16.40
C LEU A 68 -15.85 5.35 -17.01
N CYS A 69 -14.55 5.18 -16.84
CA CYS A 69 -13.82 3.99 -17.29
C CYS A 69 -14.00 2.77 -16.35
N HIS A 70 -14.45 2.99 -15.11
CA HIS A 70 -14.67 1.95 -14.10
C HIS A 70 -16.04 2.14 -13.42
N PRO A 71 -17.15 1.93 -14.15
CA PRO A 71 -18.50 2.19 -13.65
C PRO A 71 -18.89 1.28 -12.48
N LEU A 72 -18.37 0.04 -12.47
CA LEU A 72 -18.54 -0.92 -11.37
C LEU A 72 -17.55 -0.70 -10.21
N GLY A 73 -16.66 0.30 -10.34
CA GLY A 73 -15.62 0.63 -9.38
C GLY A 73 -14.32 -0.14 -9.58
N GLU A 74 -13.22 0.46 -9.14
CA GLU A 74 -11.91 -0.18 -9.02
C GLU A 74 -11.35 0.02 -7.60
N PRO A 75 -10.59 -0.95 -7.06
CA PRO A 75 -9.86 -0.73 -5.81
C PRO A 75 -8.93 0.49 -5.95
N THR A 76 -9.04 1.46 -5.04
CA THR A 76 -8.19 2.66 -5.10
C THR A 76 -6.70 2.31 -5.11
N PHE A 77 -6.28 1.26 -4.39
CA PHE A 77 -4.92 0.74 -4.42
C PHE A 77 -4.45 0.35 -5.83
N ALA A 78 -5.29 -0.30 -6.64
CA ALA A 78 -4.93 -0.67 -8.00
C ALA A 78 -4.71 0.57 -8.89
N ARG A 79 -5.56 1.60 -8.73
CA ARG A 79 -5.41 2.88 -9.41
C ARG A 79 -4.11 3.58 -9.03
N GLU A 80 -3.80 3.64 -7.74
CA GLU A 80 -2.58 4.24 -7.21
C GLU A 80 -1.33 3.53 -7.73
N MET A 81 -1.32 2.19 -7.69
CA MET A 81 -0.20 1.39 -8.21
C MET A 81 0.01 1.63 -9.70
N ARG A 82 -1.07 1.69 -10.51
CA ARG A 82 -0.96 2.04 -11.94
C ARG A 82 -0.31 3.40 -12.15
N ASN A 83 -0.70 4.40 -11.35
CA ASN A 83 -0.15 5.75 -11.47
C ASN A 83 1.32 5.81 -11.05
N ILE A 84 1.71 5.13 -9.97
CA ILE A 84 3.11 5.04 -9.52
C ILE A 84 3.99 4.44 -10.62
N LEU A 85 3.56 3.32 -11.20
CA LEU A 85 4.28 2.67 -12.30
C LEU A 85 4.33 3.54 -13.56
N HIS A 86 3.26 4.27 -13.85
CA HIS A 86 3.22 5.21 -14.98
C HIS A 86 4.22 6.36 -14.78
N TYR A 87 4.24 7.00 -13.61
CA TYR A 87 5.17 8.09 -13.30
C TYR A 87 6.63 7.64 -13.40
N LYS A 88 6.93 6.44 -12.88
CA LYS A 88 8.25 5.81 -13.04
C LYS A 88 8.63 5.65 -14.52
N LYS A 89 7.69 5.25 -15.37
CA LYS A 89 7.92 5.07 -16.81
C LYS A 89 8.19 6.39 -17.53
N VAL A 90 7.55 7.48 -17.13
CA VAL A 90 7.71 8.80 -17.76
C VAL A 90 8.75 9.69 -17.08
N GLY A 91 9.51 9.16 -16.10
CA GLY A 91 10.58 9.89 -15.42
C GLY A 91 10.10 10.96 -14.44
N ILE A 92 8.83 10.89 -14.00
CA ILE A 92 8.31 11.78 -12.96
C ILE A 92 8.66 11.18 -11.59
N PRO A 93 9.34 11.93 -10.70
CA PRO A 93 9.64 11.46 -9.35
C PRO A 93 8.35 11.08 -8.59
N GLY A 94 8.37 9.92 -7.94
CA GLY A 94 7.22 9.39 -7.21
C GLY A 94 7.66 8.31 -6.22
N LEU A 95 6.67 7.61 -5.65
CA LEU A 95 6.92 6.46 -4.77
C LEU A 95 7.70 5.38 -5.53
N VAL A 96 8.74 4.81 -4.91
CA VAL A 96 9.68 3.85 -5.50
C VAL A 96 9.63 2.50 -4.80
#